data_AF-A0AAU8MDK4-F1
#
_entry.id   AF-A0AAU8MDK4-F1
#
_cell.length_a   1.000
_cell.length_b   1.000
_cell.length_c   1.000
_cell.angle_alpha   90.00
_cell.angle_beta   90.00
_cell.angle_gamma   90.00
#
_symmetry.space_group_name_H-M   'P 1'
#
loop_
_entity.id
_entity.type
_entity.pdbx_description
1 polymer ?
#
loop_
_entity_poly.entity_id
_entity_poly.type
_entity_poly.pdbx_seq_one_letter_code
_entity_poly.pdbx_strand_id
1 'polypeptide(L)'
;MSDGKKERSFLATLDLKDGTKLGFSKIAAGGCETEGVEELCANSLLTQSINIRFEPNDEGYYVMFFKGLAPADKVPSENYEAEIHAWLFPAGNASEEDEFISEPKYEVPSNTDPAPASASDDKTQLPEKPIKASQPPEQESPIYLAVGASGWVHKTKESGHAYLAQISDCGGSKFSIDRTDAQDVYLKSWRSQNNMQTYKREDFPTKAWFAWMTDCDGTDAVLKLTITERYNADGSVKM
;
A
#
# COMPACT_ATOMS: atom_id res chain seq x y z
N MET A 1 -0.83 14.20 -19.55
CA MET A 1 0.53 13.78 -19.18
C MET A 1 1.47 14.19 -20.30
N SER A 2 2.18 15.31 -20.14
CA SER A 2 3.34 15.63 -21.00
C SER A 2 4.47 14.64 -20.73
N ASP A 3 5.31 14.33 -21.73
CA ASP A 3 6.41 13.37 -21.59
C ASP A 3 7.27 13.66 -20.36
N GLY A 4 7.07 12.84 -19.32
CA GLY A 4 7.59 13.10 -17.99
C GLY A 4 9.11 12.94 -17.93
N LYS A 5 9.76 13.69 -17.05
CA LYS A 5 11.19 13.57 -16.74
C LYS A 5 11.46 12.24 -16.02
N LYS A 6 11.45 11.11 -16.75
CA LYS A 6 11.88 9.79 -16.24
C LYS A 6 13.39 9.70 -16.03
N GLU A 7 14.14 10.69 -16.49
CA GLU A 7 15.55 10.85 -16.18
C GLU A 7 15.72 10.89 -14.65
N ARG A 8 16.55 9.99 -14.10
CA ARG A 8 16.75 9.78 -12.64
C ARG A 8 15.62 9.02 -11.93
N SER A 9 14.62 8.49 -12.63
CA SER A 9 13.81 7.40 -12.09
C SER A 9 14.66 6.14 -11.93
N PHE A 10 14.37 5.33 -10.92
CA PHE A 10 15.03 4.04 -10.71
C PHE A 10 14.11 3.04 -10.01
N LEU A 11 14.44 1.77 -10.14
CA LEU A 11 13.84 0.67 -9.39
C LEU A 11 14.80 0.23 -8.29
N ALA A 12 14.28 -0.07 -7.12
CA ALA A 12 15.07 -0.59 -6.02
C ALA A 12 14.32 -1.65 -5.20
N THR A 13 15.07 -2.54 -4.58
CA THR A 13 14.57 -3.26 -3.40
C THR A 13 14.86 -2.45 -2.14
N LEU A 14 13.96 -2.55 -1.17
CA LEU A 14 14.05 -1.87 0.11
C LEU A 14 13.89 -2.91 1.25
N ASP A 15 14.81 -2.89 2.20
CA ASP A 15 14.79 -3.70 3.43
C ASP A 15 15.07 -2.82 4.65
N LEU A 16 14.78 -3.28 5.87
CA LEU A 16 15.38 -2.69 7.06
C LEU A 16 16.85 -3.14 7.20
N LYS A 17 17.69 -2.24 7.73
CA LYS A 17 19.12 -2.51 7.97
C LYS A 17 19.39 -3.68 8.92
N ASP A 18 18.46 -3.98 9.83
CA ASP A 18 18.55 -5.14 10.74
C ASP A 18 18.27 -6.49 10.04
N GLY A 19 17.94 -6.48 8.75
CA GLY A 19 17.65 -7.67 7.94
C GLY A 19 16.16 -8.04 7.89
N THR A 20 15.31 -7.38 8.67
CA THR A 20 13.85 -7.57 8.64
C THR A 20 13.29 -7.13 7.29
N LYS A 21 12.40 -7.94 6.71
CA LYS A 21 11.81 -7.70 5.39
C LYS A 21 10.55 -6.83 5.50
N LEU A 22 10.36 -5.99 4.49
CA LEU A 22 9.21 -5.10 4.36
C LEU A 22 8.15 -5.72 3.46
N GLY A 23 6.86 -5.52 3.77
CA GLY A 23 5.76 -5.97 2.93
C GLY A 23 4.38 -5.69 3.53
N PHE A 24 3.35 -5.82 2.72
CA PHE A 24 1.95 -5.54 3.08
C PHE A 24 1.26 -6.78 3.67
N SER A 25 1.65 -7.17 4.88
CA SER A 25 1.07 -8.33 5.56
C SER A 25 1.17 -8.23 7.08
N LYS A 26 0.26 -8.88 7.81
CA LYS A 26 0.38 -9.12 9.25
C LYS A 26 0.38 -10.61 9.59
N ILE A 27 0.80 -10.94 10.80
CA ILE A 27 0.72 -12.30 11.33
C ILE A 27 -0.75 -12.59 11.68
N ALA A 28 -1.30 -13.67 11.13
CA ALA A 28 -2.66 -14.11 11.44
C ALA A 28 -2.79 -14.59 12.90
N ALA A 29 -4.01 -14.53 13.45
CA ALA A 29 -4.33 -15.01 14.78
C ALA A 29 -4.05 -16.53 14.91
N GLY A 30 -2.85 -16.87 15.40
CA GLY A 30 -2.31 -18.23 15.36
C GLY A 30 -0.79 -18.29 15.18
N GLY A 31 -0.16 -17.21 14.69
CA GLY A 31 1.30 -17.02 14.75
C GLY A 31 2.14 -17.62 13.62
N CYS A 32 1.56 -18.48 12.79
CA CYS A 32 2.29 -19.23 11.75
C CYS A 32 2.03 -18.77 10.31
N GLU A 33 0.93 -18.06 10.05
CA GLU A 33 0.50 -17.64 8.72
C GLU A 33 0.54 -16.11 8.59
N THR A 34 0.82 -15.63 7.37
CA THR A 34 0.80 -14.19 7.04
C THR A 34 -0.44 -13.87 6.19
N GLU A 35 -1.27 -12.95 6.66
CA GLU A 35 -2.41 -12.41 5.91
C GLU A 35 -2.04 -11.07 5.25
N GLY A 36 -2.53 -10.82 4.03
CA GLY A 36 -2.31 -9.55 3.33
C GLY A 36 -3.13 -8.41 3.96
N VAL A 37 -2.56 -7.20 4.02
CA VAL A 37 -3.22 -5.99 4.56
C VAL A 37 -2.91 -4.76 3.70
N GLU A 38 -3.51 -3.61 4.03
CA GLU A 38 -3.24 -2.34 3.35
C GLU A 38 -2.00 -1.60 3.86
N GLU A 39 -1.67 -1.80 5.13
CA GLU A 39 -0.56 -1.16 5.84
C GLU A 39 0.78 -1.80 5.47
N LEU A 40 1.82 -0.98 5.35
CA LEU A 40 3.19 -1.45 5.14
C LEU A 40 3.78 -1.89 6.48
N CYS A 41 4.25 -3.13 6.55
CA CYS A 41 4.81 -3.72 7.77
C CYS A 41 6.28 -4.12 7.57
N ALA A 42 7.02 -4.17 8.67
CA ALA A 42 8.28 -4.90 8.77
C ALA A 42 8.08 -6.19 9.57
N ASN A 43 8.47 -7.33 8.99
CA ASN A 43 8.24 -8.64 9.59
C ASN A 43 9.43 -9.58 9.31
N SER A 44 9.94 -10.26 10.34
CA SER A 44 11.06 -11.20 10.19
C SER A 44 10.70 -12.52 9.52
N LEU A 45 9.40 -12.82 9.33
CA LEU A 45 8.91 -14.00 8.60
C LEU A 45 8.71 -13.74 7.10
N LEU A 46 8.72 -12.47 6.66
CA LEU A 46 8.67 -12.16 5.24
C LEU A 46 9.96 -12.59 4.55
N THR A 47 9.84 -13.26 3.40
CA THR A 47 10.97 -13.87 2.68
C THR A 47 11.47 -13.03 1.50
N GLN A 48 10.69 -12.03 1.07
CA GLN A 48 10.96 -11.20 -0.10
C GLN A 48 11.15 -9.74 0.33
N SER A 49 12.04 -9.02 -0.35
CA SER A 49 12.17 -7.56 -0.21
C SER A 49 11.04 -6.84 -0.93
N ILE A 50 10.62 -5.69 -0.42
CA ILE A 50 9.65 -4.85 -1.15
C ILE A 50 10.34 -4.19 -2.34
N ASN A 51 9.70 -4.24 -3.51
CA ASN A 51 10.20 -3.66 -4.76
C ASN A 51 9.49 -2.33 -5.02
N ILE A 52 10.25 -1.23 -5.01
CA ILE A 52 9.76 0.14 -5.12
C ILE A 52 10.40 0.82 -6.32
N ARG A 53 9.56 1.46 -7.15
CA ARG A 53 10.00 2.39 -8.19
C ARG A 53 9.91 3.81 -7.63
N PHE A 54 11.00 4.55 -7.78
CA PHE A 54 11.08 5.96 -7.42
C PHE A 54 11.05 6.78 -8.72
N GLU A 55 10.12 7.73 -8.83
CA GLU A 55 10.14 8.74 -9.91
C GLU A 55 10.39 10.14 -9.33
N PRO A 56 11.25 10.96 -9.95
CA PRO A 56 11.48 12.31 -9.47
C PRO A 56 10.25 13.20 -9.65
N ASN A 57 9.90 13.93 -8.61
CA ASN A 57 8.87 14.97 -8.63
C ASN A 57 9.51 16.36 -8.81
N ASP A 58 8.71 17.36 -9.19
CA ASP A 58 9.14 18.74 -9.42
C ASP A 58 9.53 19.50 -8.14
N GLU A 59 9.08 19.07 -6.96
CA GLU A 59 9.50 19.60 -5.65
C GLU A 59 10.86 19.05 -5.16
N GLY A 60 11.51 18.17 -5.95
CA GLY A 60 12.81 17.57 -5.60
C GLY A 60 12.73 16.32 -4.70
N TYR A 61 11.51 15.86 -4.41
CA TYR A 61 11.22 14.59 -3.76
C TYR A 61 11.05 13.46 -4.80
N TYR A 62 10.93 12.22 -4.34
CA TYR A 62 10.54 11.09 -5.18
C TYR A 62 9.13 10.62 -4.86
N VAL A 63 8.31 10.39 -5.89
CA VAL A 63 7.06 9.62 -5.77
C VAL A 63 7.41 8.13 -5.63
N MET A 64 6.91 7.48 -4.58
CA MET A 64 7.12 6.05 -4.34
C MET A 64 5.97 5.19 -4.89
N PHE A 65 6.31 4.27 -5.78
CA PHE A 65 5.39 3.29 -6.37
C PHE A 65 5.77 1.88 -5.95
N PHE A 66 4.81 1.08 -5.50
CA PHE A 66 5.02 -0.34 -5.31
C PHE A 66 4.98 -1.08 -6.67
N LYS A 67 6.06 -1.79 -7.02
CA LYS A 67 6.21 -2.58 -8.26
C LYS A 67 6.46 -4.05 -7.91
N GLY A 68 5.46 -4.70 -7.31
CA GLY A 68 5.53 -6.10 -6.94
C GLY A 68 4.15 -6.76 -6.93
N LEU A 69 4.15 -8.09 -6.78
CA LEU A 69 2.93 -8.86 -6.57
C LEU A 69 2.46 -8.65 -5.12
N ALA A 70 1.58 -7.68 -4.89
CA ALA A 70 0.74 -7.73 -3.70
C ALA A 70 -0.20 -8.94 -3.84
N PRO A 71 -0.43 -9.74 -2.79
CA PRO A 71 -1.53 -10.70 -2.81
C PRO A 71 -2.83 -9.95 -3.11
N ALA A 72 -3.62 -10.45 -4.05
CA ALA A 72 -4.64 -9.67 -4.78
C ALA A 72 -5.54 -8.83 -3.86
N ASP A 73 -5.24 -7.53 -3.79
CA ASP A 73 -5.96 -6.62 -2.93
C ASP A 73 -7.37 -6.36 -3.43
N LYS A 74 -8.34 -6.72 -2.61
CA LYS A 74 -9.51 -5.87 -2.47
C LYS A 74 -9.01 -4.62 -1.75
N VAL A 75 -8.74 -3.55 -2.51
CA VAL A 75 -8.61 -2.20 -1.97
C VAL A 75 -10.01 -1.61 -1.90
N PRO A 76 -10.74 -1.68 -0.78
CA PRO A 76 -11.93 -0.85 -0.60
C PRO A 76 -11.48 0.62 -0.57
N SER A 77 -12.14 1.48 -1.35
CA SER A 77 -11.97 2.92 -1.21
C SER A 77 -12.76 3.40 0.01
N GLU A 78 -12.28 3.10 1.20
CA GLU A 78 -12.80 3.73 2.41
C GLU A 78 -12.28 5.16 2.46
N ASN A 79 -13.20 6.13 2.50
CA ASN A 79 -12.89 7.56 2.54
C ASN A 79 -12.31 7.91 3.91
N TYR A 80 -11.03 7.59 4.13
CA TYR A 80 -10.33 7.84 5.38
C TYR A 80 -10.42 9.32 5.81
N GLU A 81 -10.52 10.27 4.86
CA GLU A 81 -10.71 11.69 5.17
C GLU A 81 -11.98 11.99 6.02
N ALA A 82 -13.06 11.21 5.88
CA ALA A 82 -14.30 11.44 6.60
C ALA A 82 -14.18 11.08 8.10
N GLU A 83 -13.55 9.94 8.42
CA GLU A 83 -13.25 9.57 9.81
C GLU A 83 -12.19 10.49 10.42
N ILE A 84 -11.18 10.87 9.64
CA ILE A 84 -10.14 11.82 10.04
C ILE A 84 -10.75 13.18 10.39
N HIS A 85 -11.70 13.70 9.61
CA HIS A 85 -12.39 14.96 9.93
C HIS A 85 -13.23 14.87 11.21
N ALA A 86 -13.93 13.74 11.43
CA ALA A 86 -14.72 13.52 12.65
C ALA A 86 -13.85 13.41 13.91
N TRP A 87 -12.64 12.86 13.80
CA TRP A 87 -11.67 12.75 14.90
C TRP A 87 -10.91 14.04 15.20
N LEU A 88 -10.53 14.81 14.16
CA LEU A 88 -9.80 16.08 14.32
C LEU A 88 -10.69 17.23 14.78
N PHE A 89 -12.01 17.15 14.51
CA PHE A 89 -12.99 18.17 14.89
C PHE A 89 -14.19 17.54 15.61
N PRO A 90 -14.05 17.05 16.85
CA PRO A 90 -15.21 16.79 17.69
C PRO A 90 -15.98 18.11 17.86
N ALA A 91 -17.25 18.12 17.45
CA ALA A 91 -18.08 19.32 17.54
C ALA A 91 -18.19 19.77 19.01
N GLY A 92 -17.58 20.92 19.33
CA GLY A 92 -17.64 21.50 20.67
C GLY A 92 -19.09 21.85 21.03
N ASN A 93 -19.52 21.38 22.21
CA ASN A 93 -20.90 21.45 22.68
C ASN A 93 -21.60 22.80 22.43
N ALA A 94 -22.73 22.76 21.72
CA ALA A 94 -23.85 23.64 21.97
C ALA A 94 -24.95 22.84 22.68
N SER A 95 -25.70 23.50 23.56
CA SER A 95 -26.60 22.89 24.54
C SER A 95 -27.84 22.22 23.95
N GLU A 96 -28.37 21.30 24.76
CA GLU A 96 -29.78 20.88 24.84
C GLU A 96 -30.78 21.98 24.39
N GLU A 97 -31.71 21.63 23.49
CA GLU A 97 -33.16 21.82 23.67
C GLU A 97 -33.90 20.65 22.94
N ASP A 98 -35.10 20.32 23.41
CA ASP A 98 -35.87 19.10 23.13
C ASP A 98 -37.10 19.40 22.26
N GLU A 99 -37.37 18.64 21.18
CA GLU A 99 -38.75 18.34 20.74
C GLU A 99 -38.87 17.18 19.71
N PHE A 100 -39.21 16.01 20.26
CA PHE A 100 -40.25 15.04 19.87
C PHE A 100 -40.99 15.03 18.48
N ILE A 101 -41.64 13.88 18.18
CA ILE A 101 -42.68 13.59 17.13
C ILE A 101 -42.13 13.27 15.71
N SER A 102 -42.41 12.12 15.05
CA SER A 102 -43.23 10.92 15.37
C SER A 102 -42.93 9.72 14.43
N GLU A 103 -43.08 8.48 14.91
CA GLU A 103 -43.53 7.34 14.07
C GLU A 103 -45.07 7.38 13.86
N PRO A 104 -45.63 6.71 12.85
CA PRO A 104 -46.09 5.33 13.12
C PRO A 104 -45.99 4.32 11.95
N LYS A 105 -45.65 3.07 12.33
CA LYS A 105 -46.19 1.73 11.92
C LYS A 105 -46.98 1.55 10.60
N TYR A 106 -46.79 0.40 9.95
CA TYR A 106 -47.80 -0.67 9.65
C TYR A 106 -47.04 -1.85 8.93
N GLU A 107 -46.84 -3.02 9.55
CA GLU A 107 -47.64 -4.28 9.56
C GLU A 107 -47.45 -5.26 8.38
N VAL A 108 -47.42 -6.58 8.68
CA VAL A 108 -46.85 -7.66 7.82
C VAL A 108 -47.58 -9.02 7.99
N PRO A 109 -48.12 -9.62 6.91
CA PRO A 109 -47.81 -11.03 6.55
C PRO A 109 -47.91 -11.35 5.03
N SER A 110 -47.70 -12.56 4.48
CA SER A 110 -46.75 -13.69 4.71
C SER A 110 -47.05 -14.84 3.70
N ASN A 111 -46.14 -15.82 3.55
CA ASN A 111 -46.31 -17.15 2.89
C ASN A 111 -46.29 -17.13 1.32
N THR A 112 -45.85 -18.16 0.58
CA THR A 112 -45.63 -19.62 0.86
C THR A 112 -44.58 -20.25 -0.11
N ASP A 113 -43.85 -21.29 0.31
CA ASP A 113 -43.01 -22.21 -0.51
C ASP A 113 -43.85 -23.24 -1.34
N PRO A 114 -43.32 -24.29 -2.05
CA PRO A 114 -41.94 -24.69 -2.46
C PRO A 114 -41.80 -25.11 -3.97
N ALA A 115 -40.62 -25.62 -4.36
CA ALA A 115 -40.33 -26.30 -5.65
C ALA A 115 -40.84 -27.79 -5.70
N PRO A 116 -40.78 -28.60 -6.81
CA PRO A 116 -39.50 -29.03 -7.45
C PRO A 116 -39.48 -29.44 -8.97
N ALA A 117 -38.25 -29.64 -9.49
CA ALA A 117 -37.76 -30.63 -10.47
C ALA A 117 -38.42 -30.87 -11.86
N SER A 118 -37.58 -30.88 -12.91
CA SER A 118 -37.37 -32.02 -13.85
C SER A 118 -36.18 -31.78 -14.79
N ALA A 119 -35.50 -32.84 -15.21
CA ALA A 119 -34.30 -32.80 -16.07
C ALA A 119 -34.58 -33.30 -17.49
N SER A 120 -33.75 -32.91 -18.46
CA SER A 120 -33.58 -33.64 -19.73
C SER A 120 -32.20 -33.34 -20.34
N ASP A 121 -31.47 -34.39 -20.70
CA ASP A 121 -30.26 -34.28 -21.53
C ASP A 121 -30.63 -33.93 -22.98
N ASP A 122 -29.82 -33.09 -23.63
CA ASP A 122 -29.44 -33.35 -25.02
C ASP A 122 -28.02 -32.85 -25.30
N LYS A 123 -27.35 -33.53 -26.22
CA LYS A 123 -25.93 -33.45 -26.55
C LYS A 123 -25.81 -33.00 -27.99
N THR A 124 -25.03 -31.95 -28.30
CA THR A 124 -24.23 -31.83 -29.55
C THR A 124 -23.51 -30.47 -29.71
N GLN A 125 -22.26 -30.53 -30.19
CA GLN A 125 -21.40 -29.51 -30.81
C GLN A 125 -20.89 -28.29 -30.00
N LEU A 126 -19.57 -28.35 -29.76
CA LEU A 126 -18.69 -27.20 -29.55
C LEU A 126 -18.56 -26.38 -30.86
N PRO A 127 -18.71 -25.05 -30.82
CA PRO A 127 -18.09 -24.18 -31.81
C PRO A 127 -16.67 -23.80 -31.37
N GLU A 128 -15.67 -24.11 -32.20
CA GLU A 128 -14.31 -23.58 -32.02
C GLU A 128 -14.35 -22.05 -32.07
N LYS A 129 -14.14 -21.41 -30.90
CA LYS A 129 -14.06 -19.95 -30.82
C LYS A 129 -12.68 -19.53 -31.30
N PRO A 130 -12.55 -18.64 -32.30
CA PRO A 130 -11.25 -18.28 -32.86
C PRO A 130 -10.36 -17.68 -31.78
N ILE A 131 -9.07 -18.03 -31.84
CA ILE A 131 -8.02 -17.50 -30.96
C ILE A 131 -8.00 -15.98 -31.12
N LYS A 132 -8.61 -15.26 -30.17
CA LYS A 132 -8.34 -13.83 -30.02
C LYS A 132 -6.86 -13.71 -29.69
N ALA A 133 -6.14 -12.94 -30.51
CA ALA A 133 -4.77 -12.57 -30.22
C ALA A 133 -4.70 -12.02 -28.78
N SER A 134 -3.73 -12.49 -28.00
CA SER A 134 -3.53 -11.99 -26.64
C SER A 134 -3.41 -10.48 -26.69
N GLN A 135 -4.31 -9.79 -25.99
CA GLN A 135 -4.09 -8.38 -25.68
C GLN A 135 -2.76 -8.28 -24.92
N PRO A 136 -2.00 -7.18 -25.07
CA PRO A 136 -0.92 -6.88 -24.13
C PRO A 136 -1.47 -7.04 -22.70
N PRO A 137 -0.70 -7.59 -21.75
CA PRO A 137 -1.16 -7.66 -20.37
C PRO A 137 -1.62 -6.27 -19.95
N GLU A 138 -2.85 -6.16 -19.42
CA GLU A 138 -3.38 -4.88 -19.00
C GLU A 138 -2.38 -4.26 -18.04
N GLN A 139 -1.89 -3.07 -18.40
CA GLN A 139 -0.85 -2.41 -17.63
C GLN A 139 -1.45 -2.08 -16.26
N GLU A 140 -1.05 -2.86 -15.25
CA GLU A 140 -1.55 -2.71 -13.88
C GLU A 140 -1.44 -1.25 -13.46
N SER A 141 -2.53 -0.71 -12.93
CA SER A 141 -2.56 0.67 -12.49
C SER A 141 -1.51 0.86 -11.40
N PRO A 142 -0.67 1.93 -11.47
CA PRO A 142 0.37 2.15 -10.49
C PRO A 142 -0.21 2.18 -9.07
N ILE A 143 0.35 1.35 -8.19
CA ILE A 143 0.07 1.38 -6.76
C ILE A 143 1.09 2.32 -6.13
N TYR A 144 0.60 3.32 -5.41
CA TYR A 144 1.41 4.27 -4.65
C TYR A 144 1.56 3.79 -3.22
N LEU A 145 2.69 4.10 -2.59
CA LEU A 145 2.74 4.21 -1.13
C LEU A 145 2.17 5.57 -0.73
N ALA A 146 1.46 5.64 0.38
CA ALA A 146 0.82 6.84 0.93
C ALA A 146 0.98 6.89 2.45
N VAL A 147 0.80 8.07 3.06
CA VAL A 147 0.76 8.26 4.51
C VAL A 147 -0.56 8.89 4.92
N GLY A 148 -1.28 8.21 5.81
CA GLY A 148 -2.54 8.69 6.38
C GLY A 148 -2.35 9.86 7.34
N ALA A 149 -3.42 10.50 7.78
CA ALA A 149 -3.30 11.58 8.78
C ALA A 149 -2.78 11.09 10.16
N SER A 150 -2.90 9.79 10.41
CA SER A 150 -2.36 9.06 11.57
C SER A 150 -0.90 8.60 11.39
N GLY A 151 -0.19 9.06 10.34
CA GLY A 151 1.22 8.74 10.07
C GLY A 151 1.48 7.36 9.45
N TRP A 152 0.50 6.44 9.50
CA TRP A 152 0.66 5.08 8.97
C TRP A 152 0.87 5.05 7.45
N VAL A 153 1.89 4.29 7.04
CA VAL A 153 2.21 4.02 5.64
C VAL A 153 1.32 2.91 5.11
N HIS A 154 0.60 3.17 4.02
CA HIS A 154 -0.31 2.22 3.37
C HIS A 154 -0.17 2.30 1.85
N LYS A 155 -0.83 1.40 1.12
CA LYS A 155 -0.92 1.46 -0.35
C LYS A 155 -2.20 2.15 -0.80
N THR A 156 -2.14 2.87 -1.93
CA THR A 156 -3.32 3.47 -2.56
C THR A 156 -3.20 3.44 -4.09
N LYS A 157 -4.34 3.58 -4.79
CA LYS A 157 -4.39 3.83 -6.24
C LYS A 157 -4.47 5.32 -6.58
N GLU A 158 -4.67 6.17 -5.57
CA GLU A 158 -4.89 7.60 -5.73
C GLU A 158 -3.56 8.36 -5.70
N SER A 159 -3.11 8.81 -6.88
CA SER A 159 -1.83 9.51 -7.05
C SER A 159 -1.73 10.81 -6.24
N GLY A 160 -2.86 11.43 -5.89
CA GLY A 160 -2.90 12.65 -5.06
C GLY A 160 -2.51 12.42 -3.60
N HIS A 161 -2.56 11.17 -3.12
CA HIS A 161 -2.15 10.78 -1.78
C HIS A 161 -0.77 10.12 -1.73
N ALA A 162 -0.06 10.08 -2.86
CA ALA A 162 1.24 9.44 -2.96
C ALA A 162 2.28 10.07 -2.01
N TYR A 163 3.01 9.21 -1.31
CA TYR A 163 4.08 9.58 -0.41
C TYR A 163 5.29 10.12 -1.20
N LEU A 164 5.55 11.40 -1.01
CA LEU A 164 6.74 12.08 -1.51
C LEU A 164 7.90 11.86 -0.53
N ALA A 165 8.90 11.09 -0.97
CA ALA A 165 10.05 10.67 -0.18
C ALA A 165 11.31 11.45 -0.57
N GLN A 166 11.94 12.13 0.39
CA GLN A 166 13.30 12.63 0.25
C GLN A 166 14.27 11.57 0.76
N ILE A 167 15.10 11.04 -0.12
CA ILE A 167 16.16 10.10 0.23
C ILE A 167 17.29 10.88 0.89
N SER A 168 17.62 10.53 2.13
CA SER A 168 18.59 11.23 2.96
C SER A 168 19.75 10.31 3.33
N ASP A 169 20.96 10.88 3.37
CA ASP A 169 22.19 10.18 3.75
C ASP A 169 22.08 9.57 5.16
N CYS A 170 22.43 8.28 5.32
CA CYS A 170 22.54 7.66 6.64
C CYS A 170 24.01 7.51 7.06
N GLY A 171 24.40 8.24 8.10
CA GLY A 171 25.76 8.21 8.64
C GLY A 171 26.75 8.98 7.75
N GLY A 172 27.93 8.41 7.51
CA GLY A 172 29.02 9.06 6.75
C GLY A 172 28.97 8.86 5.23
N SER A 173 28.04 8.04 4.72
CA SER A 173 27.97 7.67 3.30
C SER A 173 26.86 8.44 2.59
N LYS A 174 27.20 9.09 1.47
CA LYS A 174 26.21 9.79 0.66
C LYS A 174 25.42 8.84 -0.23
N PHE A 175 24.13 9.12 -0.39
CA PHE A 175 23.29 8.51 -1.40
C PHE A 175 23.76 8.91 -2.81
N SER A 176 23.74 7.94 -3.74
CA SER A 176 23.95 8.19 -5.17
C SER A 176 23.14 7.21 -6.00
N ILE A 177 22.43 7.70 -7.01
CA ILE A 177 21.67 6.85 -7.95
C ILE A 177 22.62 5.95 -8.75
N ASP A 178 23.85 6.41 -9.02
CA ASP A 178 24.84 5.67 -9.81
C ASP A 178 25.57 4.57 -9.02
N ARG A 179 25.38 4.48 -7.68
CA ARG A 179 25.92 3.37 -6.88
C ARG A 179 25.18 2.06 -7.19
N THR A 180 25.94 0.98 -7.37
CA THR A 180 25.46 -0.37 -7.67
C THR A 180 25.40 -1.27 -6.43
N ASP A 181 26.09 -0.89 -5.37
CA ASP A 181 26.05 -1.54 -4.07
C ASP A 181 24.86 -1.02 -3.22
N ALA A 182 24.48 -1.81 -2.20
CA ALA A 182 23.40 -1.43 -1.30
C ALA A 182 23.77 -0.20 -0.46
N GLN A 183 22.80 0.68 -0.24
CA GLN A 183 22.99 1.97 0.42
C GLN A 183 22.10 2.04 1.65
N ASP A 184 22.70 2.32 2.81
CA ASP A 184 21.94 2.71 3.99
C ASP A 184 21.43 4.14 3.79
N VAL A 185 20.12 4.35 3.91
CA VAL A 185 19.45 5.63 3.72
C VAL A 185 18.34 5.81 4.76
N TYR A 186 17.96 7.07 5.00
CA TYR A 186 16.63 7.39 5.53
C TYR A 186 15.72 7.81 4.39
N LEU A 187 14.44 7.47 4.47
CA LEU A 187 13.39 8.07 3.65
C LEU A 187 12.67 9.10 4.50
N LYS A 188 12.63 10.36 4.07
CA LYS A 188 12.01 11.46 4.81
C LYS A 188 10.68 11.87 4.15
N SER A 189 9.64 11.98 4.96
CA SER A 189 8.30 12.37 4.52
C SER A 189 8.27 13.85 4.14
N TRP A 190 7.68 14.18 2.99
CA TRP A 190 7.27 15.54 2.68
C TRP A 190 6.24 16.09 3.68
N ARG A 191 5.26 15.26 4.07
CA ARG A 191 4.10 15.67 4.86
C ARG A 191 4.46 16.04 6.30
N SER A 192 5.14 15.14 7.01
CA SER A 192 5.51 15.33 8.42
C SER A 192 6.90 15.93 8.61
N GLN A 193 7.76 15.90 7.58
CA GLN A 193 9.19 16.22 7.67
C GLN A 193 9.97 15.32 8.66
N ASN A 194 9.40 14.18 9.06
CA ASN A 194 10.10 13.15 9.82
C ASN A 194 10.77 12.14 8.87
N ASN A 195 11.77 11.42 9.39
CA ASN A 195 12.19 10.16 8.78
C ASN A 195 11.02 9.16 8.86
N MET A 196 10.97 8.21 7.94
CA MET A 196 10.12 7.04 8.05
C MET A 196 10.62 6.19 9.22
N GLN A 197 9.69 5.66 10.01
CA GLN A 197 9.92 5.03 11.29
C GLN A 197 9.25 3.65 11.33
N THR A 198 9.74 2.80 12.23
CA THR A 198 9.10 1.54 12.60
C THR A 198 8.54 1.64 14.01
N TYR A 199 7.28 1.27 14.20
CA TYR A 199 6.71 1.01 15.52
C TYR A 199 6.74 -0.49 15.79
N LYS A 200 7.78 -0.95 16.51
CA LYS A 200 8.08 -2.38 16.70
C LYS A 200 7.42 -2.98 17.93
N ARG A 201 6.93 -4.22 17.81
CA ARG A 201 6.52 -5.09 18.92
C ARG A 201 7.11 -6.50 18.78
N GLU A 202 7.54 -7.08 19.90
CA GLU A 202 7.98 -8.49 20.00
C GLU A 202 6.83 -9.33 20.58
N ASP A 203 5.66 -9.30 19.94
CA ASP A 203 4.38 -9.81 20.50
C ASP A 203 3.87 -11.08 19.80
N PHE A 204 4.75 -12.04 19.48
CA PHE A 204 4.34 -13.33 18.90
C PHE A 204 5.03 -14.54 19.57
N PRO A 205 4.33 -15.70 19.69
CA PRO A 205 4.86 -16.90 20.37
C PRO A 205 6.19 -17.43 19.79
N THR A 206 6.50 -17.06 18.56
CA THR A 206 7.70 -17.42 17.80
C THR A 206 8.89 -16.48 18.01
N LYS A 207 8.73 -15.40 18.80
CA LYS A 207 9.68 -14.27 18.90
C LYS A 207 9.98 -13.59 17.55
N ALA A 208 9.03 -13.66 16.62
CA ALA A 208 9.11 -12.90 15.38
C ALA A 208 8.96 -11.40 15.66
N TRP A 209 9.78 -10.59 15.01
CA TRP A 209 9.64 -9.14 15.06
C TRP A 209 8.57 -8.71 14.09
N PHE A 210 7.61 -7.93 14.58
CA PHE A 210 6.55 -7.33 13.78
C PHE A 210 6.43 -5.85 14.07
N ALA A 211 6.28 -5.04 13.03
CA ALA A 211 6.17 -3.60 13.14
C ALA A 211 5.36 -3.05 11.98
N TRP A 212 4.69 -1.95 12.22
CA TRP A 212 4.12 -1.13 11.16
C TRP A 212 5.07 0.00 10.78
N MET A 213 5.06 0.39 9.50
CA MET A 213 5.78 1.54 8.98
C MET A 213 4.91 2.80 9.14
N THR A 214 5.51 3.85 9.64
CA THR A 214 4.85 5.13 9.96
C THR A 214 5.83 6.28 9.69
N ASP A 215 5.36 7.52 9.62
CA ASP A 215 6.21 8.71 9.71
C ASP A 215 6.01 9.52 11.01
N CYS A 216 5.30 8.95 11.99
CA CYS A 216 5.19 9.47 13.35
C CYS A 216 5.30 8.35 14.41
N ASP A 217 5.57 8.74 15.65
CA ASP A 217 5.43 7.90 16.86
C ASP A 217 6.19 6.55 16.86
N GLY A 218 7.27 6.44 16.08
CA GLY A 218 8.12 5.26 15.97
C GLY A 218 9.61 5.53 16.24
N THR A 219 10.45 4.58 15.87
CA THR A 219 11.92 4.75 15.80
C THR A 219 12.35 4.82 14.34
N ASP A 220 13.18 5.82 14.01
CA ASP A 220 13.74 6.05 12.67
C ASP A 220 14.26 4.76 12.01
N ALA A 221 13.69 4.45 10.84
CA ALA A 221 14.02 3.27 10.07
C ALA A 221 15.25 3.53 9.20
N VAL A 222 16.40 2.94 9.57
CA VAL A 222 17.53 2.86 8.64
C VAL A 222 17.20 1.78 7.60
N LEU A 223 17.08 2.20 6.35
CA LEU A 223 16.66 1.38 5.24
C LEU A 223 17.84 1.02 4.35
N LYS A 224 17.93 -0.25 3.95
CA LYS A 224 18.91 -0.74 2.98
C LYS A 224 18.25 -0.70 1.60
N LEU A 225 18.62 0.29 0.80
CA LEU A 225 18.13 0.50 -0.56
C LEU A 225 19.13 -0.09 -1.57
N THR A 226 18.67 -0.98 -2.45
CA THR A 226 19.51 -1.59 -3.51
C THR A 226 18.89 -1.30 -4.88
N ILE A 227 19.57 -0.49 -5.70
CA ILE A 227 19.07 -0.09 -7.02
C ILE A 227 19.25 -1.25 -8.02
N THR A 228 18.14 -1.71 -8.60
CA THR A 228 18.08 -2.85 -9.53
C THR A 228 17.94 -2.43 -10.99
N GLU A 229 17.23 -1.34 -11.29
CA GLU A 229 17.12 -0.76 -12.63
C GLU A 229 17.27 0.77 -12.55
N ARG A 230 17.86 1.40 -13.56
CA ARG A 230 17.86 2.86 -13.75
C ARG A 230 17.14 3.17 -15.06
N TYR A 231 16.49 4.32 -15.16
CA TYR A 231 15.76 4.68 -16.39
C TYR A 231 16.31 5.94 -17.06
N ASN A 232 16.33 5.90 -18.40
CA ASN A 232 16.55 7.06 -19.25
C ASN A 232 15.25 7.90 -19.35
N ALA A 233 15.34 9.09 -19.94
CA ALA A 233 14.20 10.00 -20.10
C ALA A 233 13.03 9.39 -20.91
N ASP A 234 13.32 8.53 -21.89
CA ASP A 234 12.30 7.77 -22.65
C ASP A 234 11.63 6.65 -21.82
N GLY A 235 12.29 6.22 -20.73
CA GLY A 235 11.87 5.11 -19.87
C GLY A 235 12.54 3.78 -20.21
N SER A 236 13.48 3.75 -21.16
CA SER A 236 14.35 2.58 -21.37
C SER A 236 15.26 2.34 -20.17
N VAL A 237 15.59 1.08 -19.90
CA VAL A 237 16.52 0.72 -18.81
C VAL A 237 17.94 1.12 -19.21
N LYS A 238 18.58 1.91 -18.36
CA LYS A 238 20.00 2.26 -18.45
C LYS A 238 20.81 1.12 -17.81
N MET A 239 21.53 0.38 -18.65
CA MET A 239 22.57 -0.59 -18.28
C MET A 239 23.68 0.07 -17.45
#